data_AF-A0AAV3AR99-F1
#
_entry.id   AF-A0AAV3AR99-F1
#
_cell.length_a   1.000
_cell.length_b   1.000
_cell.length_c   1.000
_cell.angle_alpha   90.00
_cell.angle_beta   90.00
_cell.angle_gamma   90.00
#
_symmetry.space_group_name_H-M   'P 1'
#
loop_
_entity.id
_entity.type
_entity.pdbx_description
1 polymer ?
#
loop_
_entity_poly.entity_id
_entity_poly.type
_entity_poly.pdbx_seq_one_letter_code
_entity_poly.pdbx_strand_id
1 'polypeptide(L)'
;MNLVAGWSLLSALLVLGVQGEVPAGELSEIQNKTIQLVMEKFHQRDLSNGYRMTSVVKAVEELYVAGLFVNVEFLVKQTSCHKHHWTKPECQPTKNAKTYNCFGCFKFEHESHTVFSHVEECVLPRHLNQ
;
A
#
# COMPACT_ATOMS: atom_id res chain seq x y z
N MET A 1 -59.97 -5.77 25.99
CA MET A 1 -58.57 -6.01 26.40
C MET A 1 -57.94 -7.00 25.41
N ASN A 2 -57.05 -6.47 24.56
CA ASN A 2 -55.87 -7.06 23.90
C ASN A 2 -56.07 -8.36 23.07
N LEU A 3 -56.18 -8.33 21.74
CA LEU A 3 -55.13 -8.15 20.70
C LEU A 3 -53.87 -8.98 20.93
N VAL A 4 -53.75 -10.12 20.22
CA VAL A 4 -52.45 -10.61 19.70
C VAL A 4 -52.70 -11.34 18.38
N ALA A 5 -52.66 -10.60 17.27
CA ALA A 5 -52.45 -11.18 15.94
C ALA A 5 -50.96 -11.53 15.81
N GLY A 6 -50.64 -12.82 15.73
CA GLY A 6 -49.28 -13.32 15.65
C GLY A 6 -48.61 -12.93 14.33
N TRP A 7 -47.79 -11.89 14.35
CA TRP A 7 -46.94 -11.51 13.23
C TRP A 7 -45.60 -12.24 13.39
N SER A 8 -45.38 -13.24 12.53
CA SER A 8 -44.10 -13.94 12.44
C SER A 8 -43.06 -13.01 11.81
N LEU A 9 -42.13 -12.49 12.60
CA LEU A 9 -40.96 -11.77 12.12
C LEU A 9 -39.90 -12.79 11.68
N LEU A 10 -39.85 -13.09 10.38
CA LEU A 10 -38.71 -13.72 9.74
C LEU A 10 -37.61 -12.66 9.59
N SER A 11 -36.65 -12.65 10.51
CA SER A 11 -35.43 -11.86 10.39
C SER A 11 -34.51 -12.47 9.34
N ALA A 12 -34.49 -11.87 8.15
CA ALA A 12 -33.49 -12.16 7.13
C ALA A 12 -32.12 -11.62 7.58
N LEU A 13 -31.23 -12.51 8.00
CA LEU A 13 -29.80 -12.21 8.17
C LEU A 13 -29.17 -12.00 6.79
N LEU A 14 -29.11 -10.73 6.36
CA LEU A 14 -28.25 -10.32 5.25
C LEU A 14 -26.82 -10.25 5.78
N VAL A 15 -26.03 -11.32 5.59
CA VAL A 15 -24.57 -11.22 5.76
C VAL A 15 -24.05 -10.50 4.53
N LEU A 16 -24.02 -9.16 4.59
CA LEU A 16 -23.20 -8.38 3.67
C LEU A 16 -21.76 -8.71 4.00
N GLY A 17 -21.14 -9.55 3.16
CA GLY A 17 -19.70 -9.67 3.10
C GLY A 17 -19.14 -8.31 2.75
N VAL A 18 -18.73 -7.55 3.77
CA VAL A 18 -17.94 -6.35 3.58
C VAL A 18 -16.62 -6.83 3.00
N GLN A 19 -16.47 -6.73 1.68
CA GLN A 19 -15.14 -6.58 1.10
C GLN A 19 -14.61 -5.28 1.69
N GLY A 20 -13.83 -5.42 2.76
CA GLY A 20 -13.15 -4.29 3.36
C GLY A 20 -12.20 -3.73 2.33
N GLU A 21 -12.59 -2.62 1.70
CA GLU A 21 -11.59 -1.59 1.40
C GLU A 21 -10.99 -1.24 2.76
N VAL A 22 -9.80 -1.79 3.02
CA VAL A 22 -8.99 -1.41 4.17
C VAL A 22 -8.93 0.11 4.09
N PRO A 23 -9.51 0.84 5.07
CA PRO A 23 -9.28 2.27 5.16
C PRO A 23 -7.78 2.46 5.07
N ALA A 24 -7.30 3.55 4.48
CA ALA A 24 -5.91 3.95 4.66
C ALA A 24 -5.72 4.26 6.16
N GLY A 25 -5.68 3.21 7.00
CA GLY A 25 -5.20 3.26 8.36
C GLY A 25 -3.84 3.89 8.25
N GLU A 26 -3.58 4.84 9.13
CA GLU A 26 -2.30 5.51 9.17
C GLU A 26 -1.22 4.43 9.16
N LEU A 27 -0.45 4.40 8.08
CA LEU A 27 0.66 3.47 7.94
C LEU A 27 1.56 3.65 9.15
N SER A 28 2.04 2.56 9.72
CA SER A 28 3.01 2.65 10.80
C SER A 28 4.28 3.37 10.32
N GLU A 29 5.12 3.78 11.28
CA GLU A 29 6.41 4.36 10.94
C GLU A 29 7.26 3.40 10.09
N ILE A 30 7.26 2.10 10.41
CA ILE A 30 8.07 1.12 9.69
C ILE A 30 7.53 0.82 8.28
N GLN A 31 6.20 0.84 8.11
CA GLN A 31 5.57 0.73 6.79
C GLN A 31 5.90 1.95 5.92
N ASN A 32 5.78 3.16 6.49
CA ASN A 32 6.16 4.39 5.80
C ASN A 32 7.64 4.37 5.39
N LYS A 33 8.53 3.95 6.31
CA LYS A 33 9.95 3.78 6.01
C LYS A 33 10.17 2.79 4.86
N THR A 34 9.49 1.65 4.90
CA THR A 34 9.58 0.62 3.86
C THR A 34 9.17 1.18 2.49
N ILE A 35 8.05 1.90 2.42
CA ILE A 35 7.59 2.57 1.19
C ILE A 35 8.62 3.61 0.71
N GLN A 36 9.19 4.41 1.61
CA GLN A 36 10.23 5.38 1.25
C GLN A 36 11.45 4.71 0.64
N LEU A 37 11.95 3.61 1.23
CA LEU A 37 13.09 2.87 0.70
C LEU A 37 12.82 2.32 -0.70
N VAL A 38 11.63 1.76 -0.93
CA VAL A 38 11.22 1.28 -2.26
C VAL A 38 11.14 2.44 -3.26
N MET A 39 10.58 3.59 -2.84
CA MET A 39 10.48 4.79 -3.68
C MET A 39 11.84 5.39 -4.03
N GLU A 40 12.78 5.41 -3.11
CA GLU A 40 14.16 5.84 -3.34
C GLU A 40 14.83 4.94 -4.37
N LYS A 41 14.74 3.61 -4.18
CA LYS A 41 15.27 2.64 -5.15
C LYS A 41 14.65 2.81 -6.53
N PHE A 42 13.33 2.98 -6.60
CA PHE A 42 12.62 3.19 -7.86
C PHE A 42 13.15 4.41 -8.62
N HIS A 43 13.43 5.51 -7.93
CA HIS A 43 13.96 6.73 -8.52
C HIS A 43 15.46 6.70 -8.88
N GLN A 44 16.19 5.64 -8.50
CA GLN A 44 17.54 5.39 -9.00
C GLN A 44 17.56 4.88 -10.45
N ARG A 45 16.40 4.43 -10.97
CA ARG A 45 16.25 4.01 -12.38
C ARG A 45 16.46 5.18 -13.34
N ASP A 46 16.65 4.85 -14.61
CA ASP A 46 16.71 5.84 -15.68
C ASP A 46 15.30 6.37 -16.02
N LEU A 47 14.79 7.23 -15.14
CA LEU A 47 13.53 7.95 -15.27
C LEU A 47 13.81 9.43 -15.52
N SER A 48 13.02 10.07 -16.38
CA SER A 48 12.99 11.52 -16.54
C SER A 48 12.10 12.20 -15.49
N ASN A 49 10.93 11.62 -15.26
CA ASN A 49 9.90 12.17 -14.37
C ASN A 49 9.96 11.57 -12.96
N GLY A 50 9.50 12.36 -12.00
CA GLY A 50 9.20 11.88 -10.65
C GLY A 50 7.89 11.12 -10.60
N TYR A 51 7.77 10.21 -9.64
CA TYR A 51 6.59 9.42 -9.36
C TYR A 51 6.19 9.58 -7.90
N ARG A 52 4.89 9.42 -7.62
CA ARG A 52 4.34 9.46 -6.28
C ARG A 52 3.53 8.20 -6.00
N MET A 53 3.63 7.69 -4.77
CA MET A 53 2.67 6.72 -4.27
C MET A 53 1.27 7.35 -4.27
N THR A 54 0.28 6.63 -4.78
CA THR A 54 -1.11 7.09 -4.86
C THR A 54 -2.08 6.21 -4.10
N SER A 55 -1.72 4.95 -3.83
CA SER A 55 -2.57 4.01 -3.11
C SER A 55 -1.70 2.90 -2.52
N VAL A 56 -2.06 2.46 -1.32
CA VAL A 56 -1.52 1.25 -0.69
C VAL A 56 -2.48 0.12 -0.99
N VAL A 57 -1.97 -0.95 -1.58
CA VAL A 57 -2.73 -2.19 -1.87
C VAL A 57 -2.63 -3.14 -0.68
N LYS A 58 -1.44 -3.25 -0.10
CA LYS A 58 -1.14 -4.10 1.06
C LYS A 58 -0.09 -3.44 1.93
N ALA A 59 -0.25 -3.53 3.25
CA ALA A 59 0.78 -3.22 4.22
C ALA A 59 0.59 -4.15 5.43
N VAL A 60 1.54 -5.06 5.63
CA VAL A 60 1.49 -6.08 6.69
C VAL A 60 2.81 -6.04 7.45
N GLU A 61 2.71 -6.10 8.77
CA GLU A 61 3.84 -6.22 9.69
C GLU A 61 3.69 -7.49 10.51
N GLU A 62 4.78 -8.26 10.62
CA GLU A 62 4.82 -9.49 11.38
C GLU A 62 6.12 -9.56 12.19
N LEU A 63 5.99 -9.65 13.50
CA LEU A 63 7.13 -9.80 14.40
C LEU A 63 7.44 -11.29 14.60
N TYR A 64 8.67 -11.69 14.33
CA TYR A 64 9.18 -13.05 14.54
C TYR A 64 10.46 -13.02 15.37
N VAL A 65 10.84 -14.17 15.95
CA VAL A 65 12.12 -14.33 16.70
C VAL A 65 13.36 -13.95 15.89
N ALA A 66 13.26 -13.94 14.55
CA ALA A 66 14.34 -13.54 13.66
C ALA A 66 14.37 -12.04 13.33
N GLY A 67 13.33 -11.27 13.62
CA GLY A 67 13.21 -9.84 13.34
C GLY A 67 11.78 -9.40 13.01
N LEU A 68 11.63 -8.13 12.66
CA LEU A 68 10.37 -7.56 12.18
C LEU A 68 10.30 -7.65 10.65
N PHE A 69 9.26 -8.29 10.13
CA PHE A 69 9.03 -8.45 8.70
C PHE A 69 7.92 -7.51 8.25
N VAL A 70 8.16 -6.77 7.17
CA VAL A 70 7.23 -5.80 6.62
C VAL A 70 7.04 -6.09 5.14
N ASN A 71 5.78 -6.31 4.74
CA ASN A 71 5.39 -6.54 3.35
C ASN A 71 4.46 -5.41 2.90
N VAL A 72 4.91 -4.62 1.93
CA VAL A 72 4.12 -3.55 1.32
C VAL A 72 3.89 -3.81 -0.15
N GLU A 73 2.72 -3.44 -0.64
CA GLU A 73 2.36 -3.36 -2.05
C GLU A 73 1.61 -2.04 -2.26
N PHE A 74 2.01 -1.26 -3.26
CA PHE A 74 1.46 0.08 -3.48
C PHE A 74 1.60 0.52 -4.93
N LEU A 75 0.67 1.36 -5.37
CA LEU A 75 0.68 1.94 -6.70
C LEU A 75 1.43 3.27 -6.69
N VAL A 76 2.27 3.46 -7.70
CA VAL A 76 2.94 4.73 -7.98
C VAL A 76 2.51 5.27 -9.32
N LYS A 77 2.42 6.60 -9.43
CA LYS A 77 1.97 7.30 -10.63
C LYS A 77 2.89 8.45 -10.99
N GLN A 78 3.13 8.60 -12.29
CA GLN A 78 3.99 9.65 -12.82
C GLN A 78 3.44 11.05 -12.52
N THR A 79 4.35 11.97 -12.24
CA THR A 79 4.10 13.41 -12.03
C THR A 79 4.66 14.24 -13.18
N SER A 80 4.35 15.53 -13.21
CA SER A 80 4.98 16.49 -14.12
C SER A 80 6.40 16.91 -13.71
N CYS A 81 6.80 16.61 -12.47
CA CYS A 81 8.12 17.00 -11.97
C CYS A 81 9.25 16.15 -12.55
N HIS A 82 10.46 16.71 -12.55
CA HIS A 82 11.69 15.95 -12.79
C HIS A 82 11.94 14.95 -11.65
N LYS A 83 12.59 13.81 -11.94
CA LYS A 83 12.84 12.76 -10.94
C LYS A 83 13.54 13.26 -9.68
N HIS A 84 14.43 14.24 -9.76
CA HIS A 84 15.15 14.77 -8.59
C HIS A 84 14.28 15.62 -7.65
N HIS A 85 13.06 15.99 -8.07
CA HIS A 85 12.13 16.79 -7.27
C HIS A 85 10.92 15.97 -6.80
N TRP A 86 10.95 14.65 -6.95
CA TRP A 86 9.81 13.78 -6.68
C TRP A 86 9.25 13.89 -5.26
N THR A 87 10.06 14.27 -4.28
CA THR A 87 9.65 14.44 -2.87
C THR A 87 8.94 15.77 -2.59
N LYS A 88 9.00 16.75 -3.51
CA LYS A 88 8.41 18.08 -3.28
C LYS A 88 6.88 18.05 -3.32
N PRO A 89 6.18 18.68 -2.37
CA PRO A 89 4.73 18.56 -2.20
C PRO A 89 3.92 19.01 -3.42
N GLU A 90 4.44 19.91 -4.25
CA GLU A 90 3.79 20.35 -5.50
C GLU A 90 3.84 19.29 -6.61
N CYS A 91 4.68 18.25 -6.48
CA CYS A 91 4.81 17.18 -7.46
C CYS A 91 3.68 16.18 -7.32
N GLN A 92 2.54 16.53 -7.91
CA GLN A 92 1.33 15.73 -7.88
C GLN A 92 1.19 14.82 -9.11
N PRO A 93 0.56 13.65 -8.97
CA PRO A 93 0.29 12.76 -10.11
C PRO A 93 -0.54 13.44 -11.20
N THR A 94 -0.19 13.21 -12.47
CA THR A 94 -0.98 13.74 -13.59
C THR A 94 -2.15 12.81 -13.96
N LYS A 95 -3.15 13.35 -14.67
CA LYS A 95 -4.23 12.52 -15.22
C LYS A 95 -3.67 11.61 -16.31
N ASN A 96 -4.13 10.36 -16.36
CA ASN A 96 -3.70 9.34 -17.33
C ASN A 96 -2.18 9.07 -17.37
N ALA A 97 -1.47 9.40 -16.30
CA ALA A 97 -0.03 9.14 -16.21
C ALA A 97 0.30 7.65 -16.13
N LYS A 98 1.53 7.31 -16.53
CA LYS A 98 2.11 5.97 -16.37
C LYS A 98 2.08 5.56 -14.90
N THR A 99 1.67 4.33 -14.64
CA THR A 99 1.63 3.72 -13.31
C THR A 99 2.52 2.50 -13.23
N TYR A 100 3.01 2.22 -12.02
CA TYR A 100 3.65 0.97 -11.65
C TYR A 100 3.01 0.45 -10.38
N ASN A 101 3.02 -0.87 -10.22
CA ASN A 101 2.80 -1.50 -8.93
C ASN A 101 4.16 -1.84 -8.34
N CYS A 102 4.41 -1.37 -7.13
CA CYS A 102 5.62 -1.58 -6.37
C CYS A 102 5.34 -2.49 -5.20
N PHE A 103 6.25 -3.42 -4.93
CA PHE A 103 6.22 -4.21 -3.71
C PHE A 103 7.58 -4.21 -3.03
N GLY A 104 7.55 -4.45 -1.73
CA GLY A 104 8.74 -4.56 -0.90
C GLY A 104 8.51 -5.52 0.24
N CYS A 105 9.39 -6.50 0.39
CA CYS A 105 9.45 -7.38 1.56
C CYS A 105 10.75 -7.11 2.30
N PHE A 106 10.65 -6.53 3.49
CA PHE A 106 11.79 -6.09 4.28
C PHE A 106 11.83 -6.85 5.59
N LYS A 107 13.03 -7.25 6.00
CA LYS A 107 13.33 -7.73 7.33
C LYS A 107 14.16 -6.66 8.04
N PHE A 108 13.65 -6.16 9.14
CA PHE A 108 14.34 -5.25 10.04
C PHE A 108 14.92 -5.99 11.23
N GLU A 109 16.01 -5.47 11.77
CA GLU A 109 16.55 -5.91 13.06
C GLU A 109 15.52 -5.65 14.18
N HIS A 110 15.61 -6.41 15.27
CA HIS A 110 14.71 -6.23 16.41
C HIS A 110 14.80 -4.83 17.00
N GLU A 111 13.65 -4.23 17.31
CA GLU A 111 13.54 -2.93 17.97
C GLU A 111 14.35 -1.83 17.26
N SER A 112 14.55 -2.00 15.96
CA SER A 112 15.46 -1.20 15.15
C SER A 112 14.82 -0.94 13.81
N HIS A 113 15.13 0.21 13.22
CA HIS A 113 14.74 0.54 11.86
C HIS A 113 15.84 0.16 10.85
N THR A 114 16.86 -0.60 11.26
CA THR A 114 17.94 -1.08 10.39
C THR A 114 17.44 -2.23 9.52
N VAL A 115 17.62 -2.13 8.21
CA VAL A 115 17.27 -3.18 7.25
C VAL A 115 18.33 -4.28 7.31
N PHE A 116 17.92 -5.48 7.68
CA PHE A 116 18.79 -6.67 7.66
C PHE A 116 18.84 -7.30 6.27
N SER A 117 17.68 -7.45 5.62
CA SER A 117 17.55 -7.99 4.26
C SER A 117 16.27 -7.50 3.62
N HIS A 118 16.22 -7.40 2.30
CA HIS A 118 15.02 -6.97 1.59
C HIS A 118 14.98 -7.50 0.15
N VAL A 119 13.79 -7.48 -0.43
CA VAL A 119 13.58 -7.53 -1.86
C VAL A 119 12.51 -6.52 -2.23
N GLU A 120 12.76 -5.76 -3.29
CA GLU A 120 11.88 -4.70 -3.77
C GLU A 120 11.88 -4.64 -5.29
N GLU A 121 10.71 -4.43 -5.88
CA GLU A 121 10.57 -4.31 -7.33
C GLU A 121 9.33 -3.48 -7.67
N CYS A 122 9.37 -2.83 -8.83
CA CYS A 122 8.26 -2.03 -9.35
C CYS A 122 8.03 -2.39 -10.81
N VAL A 123 6.88 -3.00 -11.09
CA VAL A 123 6.53 -3.51 -12.41
C VAL A 123 5.37 -2.74 -13.01
N LEU A 124 5.26 -2.74 -14.34
CA LEU A 124 4.06 -2.24 -14.99
C LEU A 124 2.88 -3.15 -14.60
N PRO A 125 1.67 -2.60 -14.37
CA PRO A 125 0.52 -3.40 -13.94
C PRO A 125 0.19 -4.60 -14.84
N ARG A 126 0.55 -4.53 -16.13
CA ARG A 126 0.32 -5.63 -17.09
C ARG A 126 1.13 -6.89 -16.80
N HIS A 127 2.21 -6.80 -16.02
CA HIS A 127 3.08 -7.93 -15.70
C HIS A 127 2.65 -8.71 -14.45
N LEU A 128 1.55 -8.33 -13.78
CA LEU A 128 1.04 -9.02 -12.59
C LEU A 128 -0.03 -10.09 -12.91
N ASN A 129 -0.52 -10.13 -14.15
CA ASN A 129 -1.57 -11.04 -14.59
C ASN A 129 -1.06 -12.16 -15.51
N GLN A 130 0.24 -12.46 -15.45
CA GLN A 130 0.87 -13.59 -16.16
C GLN A 130 1.28 -14.65 -15.15
#